data_AF-A0A927FWS9-F1
#
_entry.id   AF-A0A927FWS9-F1
#
_cell.length_a   1.000
_cell.length_b   1.000
_cell.length_c   1.000
_cell.angle_alpha   90.00
_cell.angle_beta   90.00
_cell.angle_gamma   90.00
#
_symmetry.space_group_name_H-M   'P 1'
#
loop_
_entity.id
_entity.type
_entity.pdbx_description
1 polymer ?
#
loop_
_entity_poly.entity_id
_entity_poly.type
_entity_poly.pdbx_seq_one_letter_code
_entity_poly.pdbx_strand_id
1 'polypeptide(L)' 'MLSNLTKRFRTWRLRHDTARRLRALDNRLLADIGAEREAIDDFVRDRVGT' A
#
# COMPACT_ATOMS: atom_id res chain seq x y z
N MET A 1 -22.35 9.88 -11.12
CA MET A 1 -21.22 10.81 -10.87
C MET A 1 -20.41 10.46 -9.60
N LEU A 2 -21.04 10.01 -8.50
CA LEU A 2 -20.36 9.64 -7.24
C LEU A 2 -19.40 8.43 -7.32
N SER A 3 -19.59 7.52 -8.27
CA SER A 3 -18.89 6.24 -8.35
C SER A 3 -17.37 6.37 -8.50
N ASN A 4 -16.87 7.43 -9.14
CA ASN A 4 -15.43 7.68 -9.26
C ASN A 4 -14.82 8.15 -7.93
N LEU A 5 -15.57 8.91 -7.13
CA LEU A 5 -15.12 9.36 -5.83
C LEU A 5 -14.99 8.18 -4.86
N THR A 6 -15.98 7.30 -4.84
CA THR A 6 -15.98 6.07 -4.03
C THR A 6 -14.85 5.13 -4.43
N LYS A 7 -14.55 4.99 -5.73
CA LYS A 7 -13.40 4.21 -6.22
C LYS A 7 -12.08 4.79 -5.71
N ARG A 8 -11.85 6.10 -5.85
CA ARG A 8 -10.63 6.76 -5.34
C ARG A 8 -10.49 6.62 -3.84
N PHE A 9 -11.57 6.78 -3.08
CA PHE A 9 -11.56 6.59 -1.63
C PHE A 9 -11.23 5.15 -1.23
N ARG A 10 -11.79 4.16 -1.95
CA ARG A 10 -11.50 2.75 -1.73
C ARG A 10 -10.03 2.42 -2.02
N THR A 11 -9.48 2.93 -3.12
CA THR A 11 -8.07 2.78 -3.47
C THR A 11 -7.17 3.42 -2.41
N TRP A 12 -7.47 4.65 -1.97
CA TRP A 12 -6.74 5.32 -0.90
C TRP A 12 -6.77 4.52 0.40
N ARG A 13 -7.95 4.03 0.81
CA ARG A 13 -8.10 3.23 2.03
C ARG A 13 -7.32 1.92 1.97
N LEU A 14 -7.34 1.24 0.82
CA LEU A 14 -6.55 0.02 0.59
C LEU A 14 -5.06 0.30 0.70
N ARG A 15 -4.57 1.37 0.04
CA ARG A 15 -3.15 1.78 0.14
C ARG A 15 -2.74 2.03 1.58
N HIS A 16 -3.53 2.81 2.31
CA HIS A 16 -3.22 3.15 3.70
C HIS A 16 -3.20 1.90 4.60
N ASP A 17 -4.17 1.00 4.47
CA ASP A 17 -4.21 -0.21 5.29
C ASP A 17 -3.06 -1.18 4.94
N THR A 18 -2.75 -1.35 3.66
CA THR A 18 -1.62 -2.17 3.21
C THR A 18 -0.29 -1.60 3.70
N ALA A 19 -0.05 -0.30 3.56
CA ALA A 19 1.17 0.34 4.05
C ALA A 19 1.31 0.20 5.57
N ARG A 20 0.22 0.33 6.32
CA ARG A 20 0.23 0.10 7.78
C ARG A 20 0.57 -1.34 8.14
N ARG A 21 0.01 -2.32 7.44
CA ARG A 21 0.33 -3.75 7.65
C ARG A 21 1.78 -4.05 7.33
N LEU A 22 2.31 -3.53 6.22
CA LEU A 22 3.71 -3.69 5.84
C LEU A 22 4.66 -3.06 6.87
N ARG A 23 4.33 -1.89 7.42
CA ARG A 23 5.12 -1.28 8.50
C ARG A 23 5.16 -2.11 9.78
N ALA A 24 4.14 -2.93 10.03
CA ALA A 24 4.10 -3.84 11.17
C ALA A 24 4.89 -5.14 10.94
N LEU A 25 5.31 -5.44 9.70
CA LEU A 25 6.15 -6.60 9.40
C LEU A 25 7.60 -6.33 9.79
N ASP A 26 8.32 -7.41 10.06
CA ASP A 26 9.77 -7.38 10.27
C ASP A 26 10.54 -7.07 8.99
N ASN A 27 11.75 -6.52 9.13
CA ASN A 27 12.57 -6.14 7.98
C ASN A 27 12.93 -7.33 7.09
N ARG A 28 13.09 -8.52 7.68
CA ARG A 28 13.34 -9.77 6.93
C ARG A 28 12.13 -10.19 6.09
N LEU A 29 10.92 -10.06 6.64
CA LEU A 29 9.68 -10.36 5.91
C LEU A 29 9.44 -9.36 4.78
N LEU A 30 9.77 -8.08 5.02
CA LEU A 30 9.75 -7.07 3.96
C LEU A 30 10.76 -7.42 2.85
N ALA A 31 11.99 -7.78 3.21
CA ALA A 31 13.01 -8.17 2.24
C ALA A 31 12.61 -9.42 1.43
N ASP A 32 11.95 -10.40 2.06
CA ASP A 32 11.49 -11.62 1.40
C ASP A 32 10.48 -11.34 0.28
N ILE A 33 9.63 -10.33 0.47
CA ILE A 33 8.66 -9.88 -0.56
C ILE A 33 9.24 -8.81 -1.50
N GLY A 34 10.54 -8.50 -1.37
CA GLY A 34 11.22 -7.48 -2.17
C GLY A 34 10.79 -6.04 -1.84
N ALA A 35 10.34 -5.79 -0.61
CA ALA A 35 10.00 -4.47 -0.10
C ALA A 35 11.07 -3.97 0.87
N GLU A 36 11.38 -2.68 0.81
CA GLU A 36 12.20 -1.99 1.80
C GLU A 36 11.33 -1.08 2.66
N ARG A 37 11.69 -0.90 3.94
CA ARG A 37 10.85 -0.15 4.89
C ARG A 37 10.62 1.30 4.46
N GLU A 38 11.66 1.93 3.94
CA GLU A 38 11.62 3.28 3.37
C GLU A 38 10.82 3.35 2.05
N ALA A 39 10.79 2.26 1.28
CA ALA A 39 10.09 2.18 0.02
C ALA A 39 8.63 1.67 0.14
N ILE A 40 8.11 1.42 1.35
CA ILE A 40 6.76 0.85 1.55
C ILE A 40 5.68 1.66 0.83
N ASP A 41 5.72 2.99 0.91
CA ASP A 41 4.69 3.83 0.28
C ASP A 41 4.74 3.75 -1.25
N ASP A 42 5.94 3.72 -1.83
CA ASP A 42 6.15 3.56 -3.28
C ASP A 42 5.77 2.14 -3.74
N PHE A 43 6.16 1.12 -2.98
CA PHE A 43 5.79 -0.27 -3.23
C PHE A 43 4.28 -0.47 -3.24
N VAL A 44 3.56 0.14 -2.28
CA VAL A 44 2.09 0.06 -2.22
C VAL A 44 1.43 0.87 -3.35
N ARG A 45 1.98 2.03 -3.71
CA ARG A 45 1.48 2.84 -4.83
C ARG A 45 1.53 2.08 -6.14
N ASP A 46 2.64 1.39 -6.41
CA ASP A 46 2.85 0.64 -7.65
C ASP A 46 1.96 -0.60 -7.74
N ARG A 47 1.63 -1.23 -6.60
CA ARG A 47 0.82 -2.47 -6.56
C ARG A 47 -0.68 -2.23 -6.46
N VAL A 48 -1.10 -1.13 -5.84
CA VAL A 48 -2.52 -0.80 -5.62
C VAL A 48 -2.93 0.33 -6.57
N GLY A 49 -2.71 0.11 -7.87
CA GLY A 49 -2.77 1.10 -8.96
C GLY A 49 -3.94 2.10 -8.95
N THR A 50 -3.72 3.21 -9.68
CA THR A 50 -4.61 4.36 -9.90
C THR A 50 -6.02 3.97 -10.33
#